data_AF-A0A3C0Y2J0-F1
#
_entry.id   AF-A0A3C0Y2J0-F1
#
_cell.length_a   1.000
_cell.length_b   1.000
_cell.length_c   1.000
_cell.angle_alpha   90.00
_cell.angle_beta   90.00
_cell.angle_gamma   90.00
#
_symmetry.space_group_name_H-M   'P 1'
#
loop_
_entity.id
_entity.type
_entity.pdbx_description
1 polymer ?
#
loop_
_entity_poly.entity_id
_entity_poly.type
_entity_poly.pdbx_seq_one_letter_code
_entity_poly.pdbx_strand_id
1 'polypeptide(L)'
;MSKILEKIRSWGSRPGSLVVLGVGLAIGLVFFASTASFMVYANSENFCANACHEMTVNVAAEYKGSIHDSNRTGVRATCSDCHVPHQYIPNYIAKLGIFSDIWGHFVTGSIDTKAKFEAKRYELAKRVWVYMKENDSRECRHCHTTAKMDPEKQTEKARTRHEKLRTEGLTCIDCHFAISHNEPDGPGPQELNAANAAKK
;
A
#
# COMPACT_ATOMS: atom_id res chain seq x y z
N MET A 1 29.00 -7.49 -38.90
CA MET A 1 27.70 -8.18 -38.82
C MET A 1 27.80 -9.69 -39.09
N SER A 2 28.61 -10.15 -40.06
CA SER A 2 28.75 -11.59 -40.40
C SER A 2 29.35 -12.48 -39.31
N LYS A 3 30.46 -12.06 -38.67
CA LYS A 3 31.15 -12.88 -37.63
C LYS A 3 30.30 -13.15 -36.38
N ILE A 4 29.39 -12.23 -36.03
CA ILE A 4 28.48 -12.40 -34.88
C ILE A 4 27.41 -13.44 -35.20
N LEU A 5 26.84 -13.38 -36.41
CA LEU A 5 25.84 -14.33 -36.88
C LEU A 5 26.42 -15.76 -37.03
N GLU A 6 27.64 -15.88 -37.54
CA GLU A 6 28.36 -17.17 -37.58
C GLU A 6 28.64 -17.73 -36.19
N LYS A 7 29.03 -16.87 -35.23
CA LYS A 7 29.26 -17.28 -33.85
C LYS A 7 27.97 -17.76 -33.17
N ILE A 8 26.85 -17.07 -33.38
CA ILE A 8 25.52 -17.48 -32.90
C ILE A 8 25.10 -18.81 -33.55
N ARG A 9 25.30 -18.96 -34.86
CA ARG A 9 24.99 -20.21 -35.59
C ARG A 9 25.81 -21.40 -35.09
N SER A 10 27.12 -21.21 -34.88
CA SER A 10 28.02 -22.24 -34.36
C SER A 10 27.73 -22.62 -32.90
N TRP A 11 27.19 -21.68 -32.12
CA TRP A 11 26.72 -21.94 -30.76
C TRP A 11 25.40 -22.70 -30.80
N GLY A 12 24.44 -22.29 -31.63
CA GLY A 12 23.15 -22.98 -31.82
C GLY A 12 23.26 -24.39 -32.39
N SER A 13 24.32 -24.71 -33.13
CA SER A 13 24.54 -26.05 -33.71
C SER A 13 25.25 -27.05 -32.78
N ARG A 14 25.61 -26.67 -31.54
CA ARG A 14 26.19 -27.59 -30.57
C ARG A 14 25.09 -28.49 -29.96
N PRO A 15 25.33 -29.80 -29.79
CA PRO A 15 24.31 -30.77 -29.37
C PRO A 15 23.74 -30.54 -27.95
N GLY A 16 24.30 -29.61 -27.17
CA GLY A 16 23.78 -29.21 -25.86
C GLY A 16 23.07 -27.84 -25.81
N SER A 17 23.08 -27.06 -26.88
CA SER A 17 22.61 -25.66 -26.83
C SER A 17 21.10 -25.53 -26.66
N LEU A 18 20.32 -26.44 -27.26
CA LEU A 18 18.86 -26.51 -27.03
C LEU A 18 18.53 -26.93 -25.59
N VAL A 19 19.34 -27.81 -24.99
CA VAL A 19 19.18 -28.22 -23.58
C VAL A 19 19.48 -27.04 -22.66
N VAL A 20 20.58 -26.32 -22.88
CA VAL A 20 20.93 -25.12 -22.08
C VAL A 20 19.86 -24.03 -22.20
N LEU A 21 19.37 -23.76 -23.42
CA LEU A 21 18.28 -22.81 -23.63
C LEU A 21 16.98 -23.26 -22.98
N GLY A 22 16.62 -24.54 -23.09
CA GLY A 22 15.43 -25.11 -22.48
C GLY A 22 15.48 -25.05 -20.94
N VAL A 23 16.62 -25.41 -20.35
CA VAL A 23 16.85 -25.31 -18.91
C VAL A 23 16.84 -23.85 -18.45
N GLY A 24 17.50 -22.95 -19.19
CA GLY A 24 17.49 -21.52 -18.88
C GLY A 24 16.09 -20.91 -18.91
N LEU A 25 15.28 -21.28 -19.91
CA LEU A 25 13.88 -20.87 -20.00
C LEU A 25 13.05 -21.44 -18.84
N ALA A 26 13.22 -22.72 -18.51
CA ALA A 26 12.52 -23.36 -17.40
C ALA A 26 12.85 -22.67 -16.06
N ILE A 27 14.14 -22.40 -15.79
CA ILE A 27 14.58 -21.66 -14.60
C ILE A 27 13.96 -20.25 -14.60
N GLY A 28 14.00 -19.55 -15.73
CA GLY A 28 13.42 -18.21 -15.86
C GLY A 28 11.93 -18.18 -15.59
N LEU A 29 11.18 -19.16 -16.12
CA LEU A 29 9.74 -19.30 -15.89
C LEU A 29 9.42 -19.61 -14.43
N VAL A 30 10.14 -20.54 -13.82
CA VAL A 30 9.97 -20.86 -12.39
C VAL A 30 10.27 -19.64 -11.54
N PHE A 31 11.39 -18.96 -11.78
CA PHE A 31 11.76 -17.75 -11.05
C PHE A 31 10.70 -16.65 -11.18
N PHE A 32 10.22 -16.36 -12.39
CA PHE A 32 9.20 -15.35 -12.62
C PHE A 32 7.86 -15.74 -11.96
N ALA A 33 7.43 -16.99 -12.11
CA ALA A 33 6.20 -17.48 -11.50
C ALA A 33 6.27 -17.42 -9.95
N SER A 34 7.39 -17.82 -9.36
CA SER A 34 7.62 -17.75 -7.92
C SER A 34 7.62 -16.31 -7.42
N THR A 35 8.32 -15.40 -8.09
CA THR A 35 8.38 -13.98 -7.68
C THR A 35 7.03 -13.26 -7.82
N ALA A 36 6.29 -13.53 -8.90
CA ALA A 36 4.93 -13.02 -9.07
C ALA A 36 3.98 -13.57 -7.99
N SER A 37 4.05 -14.87 -7.70
CA SER A 37 3.23 -15.50 -6.66
C SER A 37 3.55 -14.94 -5.27
N PHE A 38 4.83 -14.73 -4.97
CA PHE A 38 5.26 -14.11 -3.73
C PHE A 38 4.78 -12.67 -3.61
N MET A 39 4.77 -11.89 -4.71
CA MET A 39 4.23 -10.54 -4.69
C MET A 39 2.73 -10.51 -4.31
N VAL A 40 1.94 -11.44 -4.85
CA VAL A 40 0.52 -11.59 -4.49
C VAL A 40 0.38 -11.96 -3.01
N TYR A 41 1.17 -12.92 -2.53
CA TYR A 41 1.17 -13.32 -1.13
C TYR A 41 1.56 -12.18 -0.18
N ALA A 42 2.61 -11.44 -0.52
CA ALA A 42 3.11 -10.28 0.25
C ALA A 42 2.18 -9.05 0.18
N ASN A 43 1.08 -9.13 -0.59
CA ASN A 43 -0.02 -8.17 -0.58
C ASN A 43 -1.27 -8.72 0.12
N SER A 44 -1.27 -9.97 0.58
CA SER A 44 -2.46 -10.55 1.22
C SER A 44 -2.68 -9.97 2.62
N GLU A 45 -3.96 -9.87 3.02
CA GLU A 45 -4.35 -9.53 4.39
C GLU A 45 -3.68 -10.45 5.41
N ASN A 46 -3.59 -11.75 5.12
CA ASN A 46 -2.96 -12.72 6.01
C ASN A 46 -1.46 -12.44 6.23
N PHE A 47 -0.72 -12.06 5.17
CA PHE A 47 0.67 -11.67 5.32
C PHE A 47 0.78 -10.40 6.17
N CYS A 48 0.05 -9.35 5.82
CA CYS A 48 0.10 -8.08 6.53
C CYS A 48 -0.30 -8.20 8.01
N ALA A 49 -1.33 -9.00 8.32
CA ALA A 49 -1.86 -9.14 9.67
C ALA A 49 -1.03 -10.09 10.56
N ASN A 50 -0.36 -11.10 9.99
CA ASN A 50 0.19 -12.21 10.75
C ASN A 50 1.68 -12.49 10.54
N ALA A 51 2.34 -11.88 9.55
CA ALA A 51 3.77 -12.13 9.31
C ALA A 51 4.68 -11.48 10.37
N CYS A 52 4.21 -10.44 11.05
CA CYS A 52 4.93 -9.75 12.12
C CYS A 52 4.01 -9.57 13.33
N HIS A 53 4.51 -9.84 14.53
CA HIS A 53 3.70 -9.79 15.75
C HIS A 53 3.20 -8.39 16.07
N GLU A 54 3.95 -7.35 15.68
CA GLU A 54 3.57 -5.95 15.86
C GLU A 54 2.32 -5.60 15.06
N MET A 55 2.12 -6.22 13.89
CA MET A 55 0.93 -5.99 13.09
C MET A 55 -0.28 -6.70 13.71
N THR A 56 -0.09 -7.94 14.18
CA THR A 56 -1.15 -8.77 14.77
C THR A 56 -1.75 -8.13 16.02
N VAL A 57 -0.90 -7.68 16.95
CA VAL A 57 -1.37 -7.18 18.27
C VAL A 57 -1.85 -5.74 18.25
N ASN A 58 -1.50 -4.98 17.20
CA ASN A 58 -1.87 -3.57 17.04
C ASN A 58 -2.88 -3.41 15.88
N VAL A 59 -2.40 -3.05 14.69
CA VAL A 59 -3.26 -2.60 13.57
C VAL A 59 -4.26 -3.64 13.07
N ALA A 60 -3.92 -4.93 13.09
CA ALA A 60 -4.84 -5.99 12.69
C ALA A 60 -6.00 -6.16 13.69
N ALA A 61 -5.70 -6.02 14.99
CA ALA A 61 -6.72 -6.03 16.04
C ALA A 61 -7.65 -4.82 15.94
N GLU A 62 -7.12 -3.65 15.57
CA GLU A 62 -7.92 -2.42 15.37
C GLU A 62 -8.76 -2.44 14.11
N TYR A 63 -8.24 -3.05 13.03
CA TYR A 63 -8.97 -3.18 11.76
C TYR A 63 -10.22 -4.05 11.93
N LYS A 64 -10.17 -5.06 12.80
CA LYS A 64 -11.28 -5.98 13.05
C LYS A 64 -12.49 -5.22 13.62
N GLY A 65 -13.65 -5.39 12.98
CA GLY A 65 -14.89 -4.70 13.31
C GLY A 65 -15.01 -3.28 12.76
N SER A 66 -13.99 -2.78 12.05
CA SER A 66 -14.10 -1.51 11.31
C SER A 66 -15.08 -1.63 10.13
N ILE A 67 -15.51 -0.50 9.57
CA ILE A 67 -16.44 -0.47 8.43
C ILE A 67 -15.88 -1.17 7.18
N HIS A 68 -14.56 -1.24 7.05
CA HIS A 68 -13.86 -1.92 5.96
C HIS A 68 -13.64 -3.41 6.23
N ASP A 69 -13.75 -3.86 7.48
CA ASP A 69 -13.69 -5.27 7.85
C ASP A 69 -15.07 -5.94 7.84
N SER A 70 -16.07 -5.31 8.46
CA SER A 70 -17.41 -5.87 8.59
C SER A 70 -18.46 -4.81 8.30
N ASN A 71 -19.29 -5.07 7.29
CA ASN A 71 -20.37 -4.18 6.88
C ASN A 71 -21.55 -4.96 6.31
N ARG A 72 -22.67 -4.24 6.17
CA ARG A 72 -23.96 -4.79 5.72
C ARG A 72 -23.96 -5.46 4.34
N THR A 73 -22.95 -5.19 3.50
CA THR A 73 -22.87 -5.68 2.12
C THR A 73 -21.83 -6.78 1.92
N GLY A 74 -20.96 -7.04 2.91
CA GLY A 74 -19.87 -8.01 2.80
C GLY A 74 -18.70 -7.60 1.91
N VAL A 75 -18.71 -6.37 1.35
CA VAL A 75 -17.61 -5.82 0.55
C VAL A 75 -16.52 -5.31 1.48
N ARG A 76 -15.34 -5.91 1.47
CA ARG A 76 -14.22 -5.53 2.36
C ARG A 76 -13.13 -4.81 1.60
N ALA A 77 -12.48 -3.88 2.29
CA ALA A 77 -11.21 -3.28 1.85
C ALA A 77 -10.13 -3.74 2.83
N THR A 78 -9.28 -4.63 2.38
CA THR A 78 -8.22 -5.27 3.17
C THR A 78 -7.01 -4.37 3.34
N CYS A 79 -6.01 -4.82 4.10
CA CYS A 79 -4.80 -4.04 4.40
C CYS A 79 -4.14 -3.45 3.14
N SER A 80 -3.99 -4.26 2.08
CA SER A 80 -3.34 -3.83 0.84
C SER A 80 -4.17 -2.85 0.04
N ASP A 81 -5.49 -2.88 0.15
CA ASP A 81 -6.35 -2.01 -0.65
C ASP A 81 -6.12 -0.53 -0.31
N CYS A 82 -5.70 -0.25 0.93
CA CYS A 82 -5.33 1.08 1.41
C CYS A 82 -3.80 1.28 1.47
N HIS A 83 -3.02 0.30 1.94
CA HIS A 83 -1.59 0.52 2.20
C HIS A 83 -0.66 0.18 1.03
N VAL A 84 -1.17 -0.43 -0.04
CA VAL A 84 -0.38 -0.82 -1.22
C VAL A 84 -1.01 -0.23 -2.49
N PRO A 85 -0.23 0.45 -3.35
CA PRO A 85 -0.77 0.94 -4.61
C PRO A 85 -1.26 -0.17 -5.53
N HIS A 86 -2.41 0.04 -6.18
CA HIS A 86 -2.93 -0.85 -7.21
C HIS A 86 -2.23 -0.71 -8.57
N GLN A 87 -1.55 0.41 -8.81
CA GLN A 87 -0.82 0.67 -10.05
C GLN A 87 0.54 -0.04 -10.04
N TYR A 88 0.93 -0.66 -11.16
CA TYR A 88 2.16 -1.46 -11.27
C TYR A 88 3.41 -0.73 -10.74
N ILE A 89 3.77 0.44 -11.30
CA ILE A 89 5.01 1.13 -10.93
C ILE A 89 5.00 1.57 -9.46
N PRO A 90 3.97 2.29 -8.96
CA PRO A 90 3.89 2.63 -7.53
C PRO A 90 3.91 1.41 -6.59
N ASN A 91 3.30 0.29 -6.98
CA ASN A 91 3.32 -0.94 -6.19
C ASN A 91 4.76 -1.42 -5.95
N TYR A 92 5.55 -1.56 -7.03
CA TYR A 92 6.95 -1.98 -6.92
C TYR A 92 7.80 -0.99 -6.11
N ILE A 93 7.56 0.32 -6.25
CA ILE A 93 8.26 1.34 -5.44
C ILE A 93 7.89 1.21 -3.96
N ALA A 94 6.61 1.03 -3.64
CA ALA A 94 6.16 0.85 -2.26
C ALA A 94 6.78 -0.38 -1.60
N LYS A 95 7.09 -1.43 -2.38
CA LYS A 95 7.80 -2.62 -1.88
C LYS A 95 9.24 -2.34 -1.45
N LEU A 96 9.88 -1.28 -1.91
CA LEU A 96 11.17 -0.84 -1.36
C LEU A 96 11.02 -0.29 0.07
N GLY A 97 9.83 0.18 0.44
CA GLY A 97 9.51 0.59 1.81
C GLY A 97 9.62 -0.55 2.83
N ILE A 98 9.49 -1.82 2.40
CA ILE A 98 9.58 -2.97 3.32
C ILE A 98 10.94 -3.06 4.03
N PHE A 99 12.01 -2.47 3.46
CA PHE A 99 13.32 -2.46 4.11
C PHE A 99 13.29 -1.69 5.43
N SER A 100 12.50 -0.61 5.56
CA SER A 100 12.37 0.08 6.84
C SER A 100 11.64 -0.77 7.88
N ASP A 101 10.68 -1.57 7.44
CA ASP A 101 9.87 -2.43 8.31
C ASP A 101 10.71 -3.63 8.80
N ILE A 102 11.46 -4.26 7.89
CA ILE A 102 12.43 -5.33 8.19
C ILE A 102 13.50 -4.84 9.17
N TRP A 103 14.07 -3.64 8.93
CA TRP A 103 15.03 -3.04 9.86
C TRP A 103 14.40 -2.69 11.22
N GLY A 104 13.15 -2.20 11.18
CA GLY A 104 12.31 -1.93 12.33
C GLY A 104 12.12 -3.16 13.22
N HIS A 105 11.78 -4.29 12.60
CA HIS A 105 11.47 -5.55 13.27
C HIS A 105 12.73 -6.29 13.73
N PHE A 106 13.65 -6.62 12.80
CA PHE A 106 14.77 -7.52 13.10
C PHE A 106 15.97 -6.85 13.75
N VAL A 107 16.16 -5.53 13.56
CA VAL A 107 17.38 -4.85 14.02
C VAL A 107 17.11 -3.91 15.18
N THR A 108 16.10 -3.04 15.05
CA THR A 108 15.88 -1.97 16.04
C THR A 108 14.81 -2.29 17.08
N GLY A 109 13.91 -3.25 16.83
CA GLY A 109 12.74 -3.52 17.68
C GLY A 109 11.90 -2.26 17.90
N SER A 110 11.72 -1.47 16.84
CA SER A 110 11.31 -0.06 16.96
C SER A 110 9.87 0.12 17.45
N ILE A 111 9.03 -0.90 17.25
CA ILE A 111 7.61 -0.99 17.64
C ILE A 111 7.24 -2.40 18.16
N ASP A 112 8.22 -3.18 18.62
CA ASP A 112 8.09 -4.60 19.00
C ASP A 112 7.09 -4.91 20.13
N THR A 113 6.64 -3.87 20.83
CA THR A 113 5.70 -3.92 21.95
C THR A 113 4.63 -2.87 21.74
N LYS A 114 3.43 -3.12 22.29
CA LYS A 114 2.32 -2.16 22.21
C LYS A 114 2.72 -0.77 22.72
N ALA A 115 3.44 -0.68 23.84
CA ALA A 115 3.89 0.61 24.38
C ALA A 115 4.79 1.39 23.41
N LYS A 116 5.73 0.71 22.73
CA LYS A 116 6.56 1.36 21.70
C LYS A 116 5.77 1.76 20.46
N PHE A 117 4.79 0.95 20.05
CA PHE A 117 3.87 1.29 18.96
C PHE A 117 3.07 2.54 19.30
N GLU A 118 2.44 2.59 20.48
CA GLU A 118 1.67 3.76 20.95
C GLU A 118 2.54 5.02 21.01
N ALA A 119 3.78 4.92 21.52
CA ALA A 119 4.71 6.05 21.58
C ALA A 119 5.07 6.61 20.20
N LYS A 120 4.92 5.82 19.13
CA LYS A 120 5.17 6.22 17.73
C LYS A 120 3.90 6.36 16.91
N ARG A 121 2.71 6.17 17.49
CA ARG A 121 1.46 6.09 16.72
C ARG A 121 1.25 7.30 15.82
N TYR A 122 1.44 8.50 16.37
CA TYR A 122 1.31 9.74 15.61
C TYR A 122 2.29 9.80 14.43
N GLU A 123 3.55 9.44 14.65
CA GLU A 123 4.58 9.44 13.61
C GLU A 123 4.22 8.46 12.48
N LEU A 124 3.78 7.25 12.83
CA LEU A 124 3.38 6.22 11.87
C LEU A 124 2.14 6.64 11.08
N ALA A 125 1.10 7.13 11.75
CA ALA A 125 -0.13 7.61 11.13
C ALA A 125 0.15 8.79 10.20
N LYS A 126 0.96 9.76 10.65
CA LYS A 126 1.35 10.93 9.86
C LYS A 126 2.03 10.55 8.55
N ARG A 127 2.91 9.55 8.54
CA ARG A 127 3.56 9.07 7.30
C ARG A 127 2.52 8.61 6.28
N VAL A 128 1.53 7.82 6.73
CA VAL A 128 0.43 7.35 5.86
C VAL A 128 -0.44 8.52 5.40
N TRP A 129 -0.76 9.47 6.27
CA TRP A 129 -1.55 10.64 5.92
C TRP A 129 -0.85 11.51 4.88
N VAL A 130 0.44 11.80 5.06
CA VAL A 130 1.24 12.57 4.10
C VAL A 130 1.26 11.86 2.75
N TYR A 131 1.55 10.56 2.73
CA TYR A 131 1.54 9.74 1.52
C TYR A 131 0.18 9.79 0.79
N MET A 132 -0.92 9.62 1.53
CA MET A 132 -2.29 9.68 0.99
C MET A 132 -2.70 11.08 0.55
N LYS A 133 -2.08 12.15 1.04
CA LYS A 133 -2.34 13.51 0.57
C LYS A 133 -1.57 13.79 -0.71
N GLU A 134 -0.28 13.44 -0.73
CA GLU A 134 0.61 13.65 -1.88
C GLU A 134 0.14 12.90 -3.12
N ASN A 135 -0.59 11.79 -2.94
CA ASN A 135 -1.10 10.97 -4.03
C ASN A 135 -2.59 11.18 -4.35
N ASP A 136 -3.23 12.22 -3.80
CA ASP A 136 -4.68 12.49 -3.89
C ASP A 136 -5.57 11.33 -3.40
N SER A 137 -5.16 10.64 -2.34
CA SER A 137 -5.82 9.48 -1.75
C SER A 137 -6.20 8.45 -2.81
N ARG A 138 -5.25 8.15 -3.70
CA ARG A 138 -5.43 7.28 -4.87
C ARG A 138 -6.05 5.94 -4.49
N GLU A 139 -5.60 5.36 -3.38
CA GLU A 139 -6.06 4.08 -2.86
C GLU A 139 -7.53 4.17 -2.42
N CYS A 140 -7.94 5.25 -1.75
CA CYS A 140 -9.36 5.50 -1.44
C CYS A 140 -10.20 5.64 -2.71
N ARG A 141 -9.70 6.39 -3.71
CA ARG A 141 -10.39 6.68 -4.97
C ARG A 141 -10.55 5.46 -5.88
N HIS A 142 -9.75 4.42 -5.67
CA HIS A 142 -9.89 3.16 -6.40
C HIS A 142 -11.31 2.59 -6.21
N CYS A 143 -11.86 2.69 -5.00
CA CYS A 143 -13.22 2.25 -4.68
C CYS A 143 -14.22 3.41 -4.53
N HIS A 144 -13.78 4.57 -4.04
CA HIS A 144 -14.64 5.74 -3.74
C HIS A 144 -14.40 6.89 -4.70
N THR A 145 -15.10 6.89 -5.83
CA THR A 145 -15.02 7.98 -6.80
C THR A 145 -16.04 9.08 -6.48
N THR A 146 -15.58 10.33 -6.39
CA THR A 146 -16.43 11.49 -6.08
C THR A 146 -17.53 11.73 -7.11
N ALA A 147 -17.33 11.27 -8.36
CA ALA A 147 -18.32 11.34 -9.44
C ALA A 147 -19.45 10.32 -9.32
N LYS A 148 -19.27 9.26 -8.51
CA LYS A 148 -20.29 8.21 -8.29
C LYS A 148 -20.90 8.26 -6.90
N MET A 149 -20.52 9.25 -6.09
CA MET A 149 -21.19 9.54 -4.82
C MET A 149 -22.53 10.21 -5.10
N ASP A 150 -23.61 9.58 -4.65
CA ASP A 150 -24.98 10.08 -4.76
C ASP A 150 -25.22 11.18 -3.71
N PRO A 151 -25.44 12.46 -4.09
CA PRO A 151 -25.63 13.55 -3.13
C PRO A 151 -26.93 13.45 -2.34
N GLU A 152 -27.96 12.79 -2.87
CA GLU A 152 -29.28 12.66 -2.22
C GLU A 152 -29.23 11.64 -1.07
N LYS A 153 -28.28 10.70 -1.12
CA LYS A 153 -28.03 9.73 -0.04
C LYS A 153 -27.07 10.23 1.03
N GLN A 154 -26.58 11.45 0.90
CA GLN A 154 -25.67 12.06 1.87
C GLN A 154 -26.45 12.95 2.84
N THR A 155 -25.94 13.08 4.06
CA THR A 155 -26.41 14.14 4.96
C THR A 155 -26.03 15.50 4.39
N GLU A 156 -26.80 16.54 4.72
CA GLU A 156 -26.52 17.92 4.26
C GLU A 156 -25.07 18.35 4.55
N LYS A 157 -24.58 18.00 5.74
CA LYS A 157 -23.21 18.25 6.16
C LYS A 157 -22.19 17.51 5.29
N ALA A 158 -22.42 16.24 5.00
CA ALA A 158 -21.53 15.45 4.15
C ALA A 158 -21.49 16.00 2.73
N ARG A 159 -22.66 16.33 2.14
CA ARG A 159 -22.77 16.95 0.82
C ARG A 159 -21.97 18.24 0.73
N THR A 160 -22.15 19.14 1.70
CA THR A 160 -21.42 20.41 1.75
C THR A 160 -19.90 20.20 1.86
N ARG A 161 -19.46 19.22 2.65
CA ARG A 161 -18.02 18.90 2.83
C ARG A 161 -17.42 18.24 1.59
N HIS A 162 -18.15 17.35 0.92
CA HIS A 162 -17.70 16.76 -0.34
C HIS A 162 -17.66 17.77 -1.48
N GLU A 163 -18.53 18.78 -1.48
CA GLU A 163 -18.43 19.88 -2.45
C GLU A 163 -17.17 20.74 -2.20
N LYS A 164 -16.87 21.07 -0.94
CA LYS A 164 -15.61 21.73 -0.56
C LYS A 164 -14.37 20.95 -1.00
N LEU A 165 -14.41 19.61 -0.91
CA LEU A 165 -13.32 18.77 -1.39
C LEU A 165 -13.00 19.00 -2.88
N ARG A 166 -14.02 19.28 -3.71
CA ARG A 166 -13.84 19.54 -5.14
C ARG A 166 -13.27 20.93 -5.44
N THR A 167 -13.52 21.91 -4.58
CA THR A 167 -13.16 23.31 -4.83
C THR A 167 -11.89 23.75 -4.09
N GLU A 168 -11.57 23.12 -2.96
CA GLU A 168 -10.47 23.52 -2.07
C GLU A 168 -9.23 22.60 -2.22
N GLY A 169 -9.21 21.68 -3.19
CA GLY A 169 -8.08 20.78 -3.43
C GLY A 169 -7.78 19.81 -2.27
N LEU A 170 -8.81 19.47 -1.48
CA LEU A 170 -8.68 18.51 -0.39
C LEU A 170 -8.69 17.08 -0.92
N THR A 171 -8.11 16.18 -0.13
CA THR A 171 -8.05 14.75 -0.37
C THR A 171 -9.00 13.99 0.57
N CYS A 172 -9.25 12.71 0.34
CA CYS A 172 -10.17 11.95 1.20
C CYS A 172 -9.66 11.88 2.64
N ILE A 173 -8.34 11.67 2.79
CA ILE A 173 -7.68 11.51 4.09
C ILE A 173 -7.70 12.81 4.92
N ASP A 174 -7.98 13.97 4.32
CA ASP A 174 -8.11 15.24 5.06
C ASP A 174 -9.26 15.21 6.06
N CYS A 175 -10.35 14.50 5.75
CA CYS A 175 -11.51 14.37 6.63
C CYS A 175 -11.68 12.95 7.16
N HIS A 176 -11.40 11.94 6.33
CA HIS A 176 -11.60 10.53 6.66
C HIS A 176 -10.28 9.88 7.06
N PHE A 177 -9.74 10.28 8.20
CA PHE A 177 -8.60 9.61 8.84
C PHE A 177 -9.06 8.78 10.03
N ALA A 178 -8.20 7.88 10.52
CA ALA A 178 -8.53 6.95 11.59
C ALA A 178 -9.79 6.08 11.32
N ILE A 179 -10.03 5.71 10.04
CA ILE A 179 -11.22 4.94 9.63
C ILE A 179 -11.20 3.50 10.17
N SER A 180 -10.00 2.89 10.19
CA SER A 180 -9.81 1.48 10.55
C SER A 180 -8.84 1.28 11.71
N HIS A 181 -8.21 2.36 12.19
CA HIS A 181 -7.20 2.33 13.24
C HIS A 181 -7.48 3.45 14.24
N ASN A 182 -7.05 3.26 15.48
CA ASN A 182 -7.28 4.26 16.52
C ASN A 182 -6.55 5.56 16.18
N GLU A 183 -7.25 6.68 16.36
CA GLU A 183 -6.74 8.02 16.13
C GLU A 183 -5.59 8.34 17.11
N PRO A 184 -4.43 8.79 16.64
CA PRO A 184 -3.35 9.24 17.52
C PRO A 184 -3.63 10.62 18.11
N ASP A 185 -3.01 10.91 19.25
CA ASP A 185 -2.93 12.27 19.76
C ASP A 185 -2.03 13.15 18.87
N GLY A 186 -2.53 14.34 18.51
CA GLY A 186 -1.78 15.35 17.77
C GLY A 186 -2.54 15.96 16.59
N PRO A 187 -1.88 16.83 15.80
CA PRO A 187 -2.53 17.51 14.68
C PRO A 187 -2.98 16.56 13.59
N GLY A 188 -4.24 16.65 13.19
CA GLY A 188 -4.83 15.86 12.12
C GLY A 188 -4.35 16.27 10.73
N PRO A 189 -4.71 15.50 9.67
CA PRO A 189 -4.27 15.75 8.31
C PRO A 189 -4.50 17.18 7.81
N GLN A 190 -5.64 17.80 8.09
CA GLN A 190 -5.92 19.18 7.66
C GLN A 190 -4.98 20.21 8.29
N GLU A 191 -4.61 20.02 9.55
CA GLU A 191 -3.73 20.94 10.28
C GLU A 191 -2.28 20.84 9.77
N LEU A 192 -1.89 19.68 9.23
CA LEU A 192 -0.62 19.53 8.51
C LEU A 192 -0.56 20.41 7.24
N ASN A 193 -1.68 20.66 6.57
CA ASN A 193 -1.72 21.59 5.43
C ASN A 193 -1.49 23.03 5.87
N ALA A 194 -2.16 23.46 6.93
CA ALA A 194 -2.05 24.82 7.45
C ALA A 194 -0.62 25.11 7.94
N ALA A 195 0.03 24.15 8.61
CA ALA A 195 1.41 24.28 9.05
C ALA A 195 2.43 24.37 7.89
N ASN A 196 2.14 23.75 6.75
CA ASN A 196 2.97 23.85 5.55
C ASN A 196 2.70 25.13 4.75
N ALA A 197 1.45 25.60 4.71
CA ALA A 197 1.07 26.87 4.09
C ALA A 197 1.66 28.07 4.84
N ALA A 198 1.73 28.02 6.17
CA ALA A 198 2.34 29.08 6.99
C ALA A 198 3.87 29.16 6.91
N LYS A 199 4.52 28.18 6.26
CA LYS A 199 5.98 28.13 6.04
C LYS A 199 6.41 28.56 4.63
N LYS A 200 5.44 28.78 3.73
CA LYS A 200 5.68 29.37 2.40
C LYS A 200 5.42 30.87 2.45
#